data_AF-A0A143DF73-F1
#
_entry.id   AF-A0A143DF73-F1
#
_cell.length_a   1.000
_cell.length_b   1.000
_cell.length_c   1.000
_cell.angle_alpha   90.00
_cell.angle_beta   90.00
_cell.angle_gamma   90.00
#
_symmetry.space_group_name_H-M   'P 1'
#
loop_
_entity.id
_entity.type
_entity.pdbx_description
1 polymer ?
#
loop_
_entity_poly.entity_id
_entity_poly.type
_entity_poly.pdbx_seq_one_letter_code
_entity_poly.pdbx_strand_id
1 'polypeptide(L)'
;MTRILLLHGWAGSAQDWKEVQANLPDDLDTECPDAGYFGQQNPWSGHRPDLIVGYSLGCLDALDHPDLGGIPWMAVNGFTRFCAGTEFPEGIPARILQRMQKRLDEDAETTVTTFLSSIEAFRFPDDSVTYNHEALSAGLTRLLEADRRPVQPVLALAGDRDPLVSVAHSRACFGDSTVIIQEGGHRLLHSHPHIVANAIIRIIRS
;
A
#
# COMPACT_ATOMS: atom_id res chain seq x y z
N MET A 1 6.45 4.55 -24.26
CA MET A 1 6.68 4.76 -22.82
C MET A 1 5.92 3.68 -22.10
N THR A 2 6.63 2.93 -21.25
CA THR A 2 6.02 1.91 -20.40
C THR A 2 5.30 2.60 -19.26
N ARG A 3 4.07 2.17 -18.94
CA ARG A 3 3.23 2.81 -17.93
C ARG A 3 3.16 1.97 -16.66
N ILE A 4 3.37 2.62 -15.52
CA ILE A 4 3.33 2.01 -14.21
C ILE A 4 2.23 2.67 -13.39
N LEU A 5 1.31 1.87 -12.85
CA LEU A 5 0.30 2.35 -11.92
C LEU A 5 0.79 2.16 -10.48
N LEU A 6 0.88 3.24 -9.72
CA LEU A 6 1.40 3.27 -8.35
C LEU A 6 0.27 3.58 -7.36
N LEU A 7 -0.13 2.58 -6.54
CA LEU A 7 -1.26 2.68 -5.62
C LEU A 7 -0.78 2.78 -4.17
N HIS A 8 -1.12 3.88 -3.49
CA HIS A 8 -0.65 4.18 -2.13
C HIS A 8 -1.46 3.44 -1.03
N GLY A 9 -1.01 3.56 0.22
CA GLY A 9 -1.64 2.94 1.38
C GLY A 9 -2.73 3.80 2.02
N TRP A 10 -3.37 3.27 3.07
CA TRP A 10 -4.35 4.01 3.88
C TRP A 10 -3.71 5.25 4.53
N ALA A 11 -4.44 6.36 4.56
CA ALA A 11 -3.95 7.66 5.02
C ALA A 11 -2.64 8.13 4.32
N GLY A 12 -2.39 7.64 3.11
CA GLY A 12 -1.32 8.09 2.22
C GLY A 12 -1.84 9.02 1.12
N SER A 13 -0.99 9.27 0.13
CA SER A 13 -1.34 10.03 -1.08
C SER A 13 -0.43 9.64 -2.24
N ALA A 14 -0.70 10.17 -3.43
CA ALA A 14 0.20 10.05 -4.58
C ALA A 14 1.64 10.51 -4.28
N GLN A 15 1.83 11.39 -3.28
CA GLN A 15 3.13 11.93 -2.89
C GLN A 15 4.06 10.89 -2.27
N ASP A 16 3.53 9.78 -1.78
CA ASP A 16 4.31 8.68 -1.17
C ASP A 16 5.31 8.06 -2.15
N TRP A 17 5.05 8.19 -3.44
CA TRP A 17 5.85 7.60 -4.50
C TRP A 17 6.99 8.49 -5.00
N LYS A 18 7.06 9.75 -4.55
CA LYS A 18 8.01 10.74 -5.08
C LYS A 18 9.47 10.27 -5.08
N GLU A 19 9.91 9.66 -3.97
CA GLU A 19 11.30 9.22 -3.84
C GLU A 19 11.60 7.99 -4.73
N VAL A 20 10.62 7.11 -4.91
CA VAL A 20 10.73 5.99 -5.86
C VAL A 20 10.78 6.51 -7.29
N GLN A 21 9.88 7.44 -7.66
CA GLN A 21 9.82 8.04 -8.99
C GLN A 21 11.14 8.75 -9.36
N ALA A 22 11.76 9.44 -8.41
CA ALA A 22 13.05 10.09 -8.61
C ALA A 22 14.21 9.11 -8.94
N ASN A 23 14.02 7.82 -8.70
CA ASN A 23 14.98 6.75 -9.02
C ASN A 23 14.58 5.95 -10.28
N LEU A 24 13.47 6.28 -10.94
CA LEU A 24 13.06 5.65 -12.20
C LEU A 24 13.68 6.38 -13.40
N PRO A 25 14.04 5.67 -14.48
CA PRO A 25 14.50 6.29 -15.72
C PRO A 25 13.35 6.99 -16.47
N ASP A 26 13.70 8.03 -17.23
CA ASP A 26 12.76 8.94 -17.91
C ASP A 26 11.84 8.27 -18.95
N ASP A 27 12.12 7.03 -19.38
CA ASP A 27 11.32 6.27 -20.33
C ASP A 27 10.15 5.50 -19.69
N LEU A 28 10.10 5.46 -18.35
CA LEU A 28 9.03 4.88 -17.56
C LEU A 28 8.09 5.97 -17.05
N ASP A 29 6.86 5.93 -17.55
CA ASP A 29 5.80 6.84 -17.13
C ASP A 29 5.05 6.25 -15.93
N THR A 30 4.68 7.09 -14.97
CA THR A 30 4.02 6.67 -13.73
C THR A 30 2.73 7.43 -13.53
N GLU A 31 1.67 6.70 -13.20
CA GLU A 31 0.42 7.26 -12.76
C GLU A 31 0.20 6.92 -11.28
N CYS A 32 -0.07 7.94 -10.46
CA CYS A 32 -0.32 7.80 -9.03
C CYS A 32 -1.72 8.35 -8.70
N PRO A 33 -2.78 7.54 -8.77
CA PRO A 33 -4.09 7.92 -8.28
C PRO A 33 -4.03 8.28 -6.79
N ASP A 34 -4.94 9.15 -6.37
CA ASP A 34 -5.10 9.54 -4.98
C ASP A 34 -6.50 9.16 -4.48
N ALA A 35 -6.57 8.43 -3.37
CA ALA A 35 -7.83 7.99 -2.77
C ALA A 35 -8.62 9.15 -2.11
N GLY A 36 -8.03 10.33 -1.96
CA GLY A 36 -8.71 11.52 -1.47
C GLY A 36 -8.88 11.55 0.05
N TYR A 37 -7.95 10.96 0.81
CA TYR A 37 -8.00 10.95 2.28
C TYR A 37 -7.89 12.35 2.92
N PHE A 38 -7.22 13.29 2.24
CA PHE A 38 -6.93 14.65 2.74
C PHE A 38 -7.39 15.76 1.77
N GLY A 39 -8.34 15.46 0.88
CA GLY A 39 -8.75 16.40 -0.16
C GLY A 39 -9.50 15.72 -1.30
N GLN A 40 -9.37 16.28 -2.51
CA GLN A 40 -10.05 15.74 -3.67
C GLN A 40 -9.40 14.43 -4.13
N GLN A 41 -10.24 13.43 -4.38
CA GLN A 41 -9.83 12.19 -5.03
C GLN A 41 -9.30 12.46 -6.44
N ASN A 42 -8.22 11.78 -6.82
CA ASN A 42 -7.72 11.77 -8.19
C ASN A 42 -7.74 10.32 -8.71
N PRO A 43 -8.81 9.87 -9.38
CA PRO A 43 -8.93 8.48 -9.82
C PRO A 43 -7.93 8.16 -10.93
N TRP A 44 -7.66 6.86 -11.10
CA TRP A 44 -6.93 6.34 -12.25
C TRP A 44 -7.64 6.73 -13.56
N SER A 45 -6.84 7.15 -14.55
CA SER A 45 -7.27 7.68 -15.85
C SER A 45 -7.90 6.62 -16.78
N GLY A 46 -7.85 5.34 -16.39
CA GLY A 46 -8.36 4.22 -17.19
C GLY A 46 -7.38 3.73 -18.27
N HIS A 47 -6.22 4.35 -18.41
CA HIS A 47 -5.19 3.86 -19.33
C HIS A 47 -4.53 2.61 -18.76
N ARG A 48 -4.64 1.49 -19.48
CA ARG A 48 -4.09 0.20 -19.06
C ARG A 48 -2.58 0.30 -18.79
N PRO A 49 -2.11 0.03 -17.55
CA PRO A 49 -0.69 -0.01 -17.25
C PRO A 49 -0.03 -1.30 -17.74
N ASP A 50 1.30 -1.27 -17.85
CA ASP A 50 2.14 -2.43 -18.12
C ASP A 50 2.52 -3.17 -16.82
N LEU A 51 2.57 -2.44 -15.70
CA LEU A 51 2.85 -2.95 -14.36
C LEU A 51 2.03 -2.17 -13.32
N ILE A 52 1.50 -2.88 -12.31
CA ILE A 52 0.90 -2.26 -11.12
C ILE A 52 1.84 -2.45 -9.92
N VAL A 53 2.02 -1.41 -9.11
CA VAL A 53 2.75 -1.49 -7.84
C VAL A 53 1.81 -1.04 -6.74
N GLY A 54 1.42 -1.98 -5.89
CA GLY A 54 0.60 -1.71 -4.71
C GLY A 54 1.48 -1.54 -3.47
N TYR A 55 1.24 -0.47 -2.72
CA TYR A 55 1.83 -0.26 -1.40
C TYR A 55 0.77 -0.45 -0.31
N SER A 56 1.02 -1.35 0.65
CA SER A 56 0.10 -1.61 1.77
C SER A 56 -1.34 -1.86 1.27
N LEU A 57 -2.33 -1.08 1.69
CA LEU A 57 -3.73 -1.13 1.19
C LEU A 57 -3.83 -1.06 -0.35
N GLY A 58 -2.93 -0.34 -1.02
CA GLY A 58 -2.90 -0.24 -2.49
C GLY A 58 -2.78 -1.59 -3.21
N CYS A 59 -2.32 -2.64 -2.53
CA CYS A 59 -2.35 -4.01 -3.05
C CYS A 59 -3.79 -4.54 -3.20
N LEU A 60 -4.65 -4.31 -2.21
CA LEU A 60 -6.06 -4.69 -2.30
C LEU A 60 -6.79 -3.83 -3.33
N ASP A 61 -6.40 -2.55 -3.44
CA ASP A 61 -6.90 -1.63 -4.47
C ASP A 61 -6.61 -2.16 -5.88
N ALA A 62 -5.39 -2.64 -6.13
CA ALA A 62 -5.01 -3.28 -7.39
C ALA A 62 -5.88 -4.51 -7.71
N LEU A 63 -6.08 -5.36 -6.70
CA LEU A 63 -6.70 -6.68 -6.88
C LEU A 63 -8.22 -6.63 -7.07
N ASP A 64 -8.89 -5.61 -6.55
CA ASP A 64 -10.35 -5.50 -6.70
C ASP A 64 -10.77 -4.72 -7.94
N HIS A 65 -9.85 -3.99 -8.57
CA HIS A 65 -10.19 -3.18 -9.72
C HIS A 65 -10.42 -4.08 -10.95
N PRO A 66 -11.63 -4.16 -11.51
CA PRO A 66 -11.97 -5.14 -12.55
C PRO A 66 -11.10 -4.99 -13.81
N ASP A 67 -10.82 -3.74 -14.21
CA ASP A 67 -10.04 -3.44 -15.41
C ASP A 67 -8.52 -3.67 -15.25
N LEU A 68 -8.05 -3.96 -14.03
CA LEU A 68 -6.64 -4.26 -13.75
C LEU A 68 -6.33 -5.76 -13.78
N GLY A 69 -7.35 -6.59 -13.99
CA GLY A 69 -7.20 -8.05 -14.09
C GLY A 69 -6.19 -8.46 -15.18
N GLY A 70 -5.30 -9.40 -14.81
CA GLY A 70 -4.31 -9.97 -15.74
C GLY A 70 -3.11 -9.06 -16.05
N ILE A 71 -3.00 -7.90 -15.40
CA ILE A 71 -1.79 -7.07 -15.44
C ILE A 71 -0.81 -7.59 -14.38
N PRO A 72 0.49 -7.74 -14.68
CA PRO A 72 1.47 -8.11 -13.66
C PRO A 72 1.49 -7.05 -12.57
N TRP A 73 1.67 -7.49 -11.33
CA TRP A 73 1.69 -6.58 -10.19
C TRP A 73 2.79 -6.93 -9.18
N MET A 74 3.25 -5.92 -8.47
CA MET A 74 4.26 -5.98 -7.44
C MET A 74 3.68 -5.43 -6.12
N ALA A 75 3.98 -6.10 -5.01
CA ALA A 75 3.60 -5.66 -3.67
C ALA A 75 4.79 -5.00 -2.96
N VAL A 76 4.55 -3.89 -2.26
CA VAL A 76 5.52 -3.26 -1.36
C VAL A 76 4.87 -3.12 0.01
N ASN A 77 5.44 -3.78 1.03
CA ASN A 77 4.85 -3.92 2.37
C ASN A 77 3.35 -4.25 2.33
N GLY A 78 2.97 -5.06 1.34
CA GLY A 78 1.59 -5.32 0.97
C GLY A 78 1.03 -6.59 1.60
N PHE A 79 -0.22 -6.87 1.27
CA PHE A 79 -0.93 -8.07 1.70
C PHE A 79 -2.13 -8.33 0.78
N THR A 80 -2.52 -9.61 0.65
CA THR A 80 -3.78 -10.05 0.02
C THR A 80 -4.92 -10.24 1.02
N ARG A 81 -4.60 -10.24 2.31
CA ARG A 81 -5.53 -10.17 3.44
C ARG A 81 -4.82 -9.49 4.59
N PHE A 82 -5.43 -8.47 5.19
CA PHE A 82 -4.80 -7.75 6.29
C PHE A 82 -5.14 -8.37 7.65
N CYS A 83 -6.42 -8.62 7.92
CA CYS A 83 -6.84 -9.10 9.24
C CYS A 83 -6.64 -10.61 9.43
N ALA A 84 -6.27 -10.99 10.66
CA ALA A 84 -6.22 -12.38 11.07
C ALA A 84 -7.59 -13.06 10.92
N GLY A 85 -7.57 -14.37 10.71
CA GLY A 85 -8.74 -15.25 10.73
C GLY A 85 -8.33 -16.67 11.14
N THR A 86 -9.30 -17.57 11.27
CA THR A 86 -9.04 -18.98 11.66
C THR A 86 -8.02 -19.65 10.74
N GLU A 87 -8.13 -19.43 9.43
CA GLU A 87 -7.23 -19.96 8.40
C GLU A 87 -6.10 -18.97 8.02
N PHE A 88 -5.87 -17.94 8.84
CA PHE A 88 -4.84 -16.92 8.62
C PHE A 88 -4.45 -16.24 9.94
N PRO A 89 -3.77 -16.94 10.86
CA PRO A 89 -3.43 -16.38 12.16
C PRO A 89 -2.36 -15.28 12.10
N GLU A 90 -1.59 -15.18 11.01
CA GLU A 90 -0.47 -14.24 10.87
C GLU A 90 -0.90 -12.78 10.65
N GLY A 91 -2.18 -12.55 10.34
CA GLY A 91 -2.73 -11.22 10.10
C GLY A 91 -2.90 -10.39 11.37
N ILE A 92 -3.43 -9.17 11.20
CA ILE A 92 -3.67 -8.24 12.30
C ILE A 92 -5.02 -8.52 12.97
N PRO A 93 -5.10 -8.63 14.31
CA PRO A 93 -6.37 -8.86 14.99
C PRO A 93 -7.42 -7.81 14.61
N ALA A 94 -8.56 -8.24 14.07
CA ALA A 94 -9.65 -7.38 13.58
C ALA A 94 -10.09 -6.29 14.58
N ARG A 95 -10.03 -6.61 15.89
CA ARG A 95 -10.31 -5.66 16.99
C ARG A 95 -9.48 -4.38 16.95
N ILE A 96 -8.28 -4.41 16.34
CA ILE A 96 -7.42 -3.23 16.20
C ILE A 96 -8.07 -2.25 15.23
N LEU A 97 -8.47 -2.71 14.04
CA LEU A 97 -9.17 -1.87 13.06
C LEU A 97 -10.54 -1.42 13.54
N GLN A 98 -11.31 -2.29 14.21
CA GLN A 98 -12.61 -1.91 14.78
C GLN A 98 -12.48 -0.76 15.81
N ARG A 99 -11.43 -0.80 16.63
CA ARG A 99 -11.12 0.30 17.55
C ARG A 99 -10.68 1.56 16.81
N MET A 100 -9.94 1.40 15.72
CA MET A 100 -9.47 2.51 14.90
C MET A 100 -10.62 3.19 14.16
N GLN A 101 -11.59 2.43 13.63
CA GLN A 101 -12.83 2.95 13.05
C GLN A 101 -13.64 3.76 14.08
N LYS A 102 -13.84 3.21 15.28
CA LYS A 102 -14.53 3.95 16.34
C LYS A 102 -13.84 5.27 16.69
N ARG A 103 -12.50 5.28 16.75
CA ARG A 103 -11.72 6.49 17.02
C ARG A 103 -11.76 7.48 15.86
N LEU A 104 -11.80 7.00 14.62
CA LEU A 104 -11.94 7.85 13.43
C LEU A 104 -13.24 8.67 13.48
N ASP A 105 -14.33 8.08 13.98
CA ASP A 105 -15.62 8.76 14.18
C ASP A 105 -15.57 9.85 15.27
N GLU A 106 -14.69 9.67 16.26
CA GLU A 106 -14.53 10.59 17.39
C GLU A 106 -13.51 11.71 17.08
N ASP A 107 -12.39 11.35 16.47
CA ASP A 107 -11.24 12.21 16.21
C ASP A 107 -10.38 11.63 15.05
N ALA A 108 -10.62 12.15 13.85
CA ALA A 108 -9.93 11.69 12.65
C ALA A 108 -8.45 12.06 12.62
N GLU A 109 -8.11 13.27 13.07
CA GLU A 109 -6.74 13.78 13.09
C GLU A 109 -5.86 12.92 14.01
N THR A 110 -6.28 12.73 15.27
CA THR A 110 -5.54 11.90 16.22
C THR A 110 -5.42 10.45 15.72
N THR A 111 -6.48 9.92 15.10
CA THR A 111 -6.47 8.54 14.57
C THR A 111 -5.45 8.38 13.45
N VAL A 112 -5.45 9.29 12.47
CA VAL A 112 -4.51 9.27 11.34
C VAL A 112 -3.08 9.51 11.81
N THR A 113 -2.82 10.54 12.61
CA THR A 113 -1.48 10.87 13.11
C THR A 113 -0.90 9.76 13.98
N THR A 114 -1.73 9.11 14.81
CA THR A 114 -1.32 7.94 15.60
C THR A 114 -0.92 6.77 14.69
N PHE A 115 -1.72 6.49 13.65
CA PHE A 115 -1.38 5.43 12.69
C PHE A 115 -0.08 5.75 11.94
N LEU A 116 0.05 6.95 11.37
CA LEU A 116 1.25 7.38 10.65
C LEU A 116 2.50 7.31 11.53
N SER A 117 2.39 7.69 12.81
CA SER A 117 3.48 7.53 13.78
C SER A 117 3.84 6.07 14.02
N SER A 118 2.84 5.17 14.08
CA SER A 118 3.08 3.74 14.30
C SER A 118 3.80 3.04 13.16
N ILE A 119 3.74 3.60 11.95
CA ILE A 119 4.45 3.12 10.76
C ILE A 119 5.69 3.95 10.43
N GLU A 120 6.13 4.80 11.37
CA GLU A 120 7.32 5.65 11.23
C GLU A 120 7.26 6.57 10.00
N ALA A 121 6.08 7.12 9.69
CA ALA A 121 5.93 8.07 8.60
C ALA A 121 6.74 9.36 8.89
N PHE A 122 7.45 9.83 7.86
CA PHE A 122 8.22 11.09 7.92
C PHE A 122 7.38 12.33 7.60
N ARG A 123 6.17 12.14 7.06
CA ARG A 123 5.25 13.22 6.69
C ARG A 123 3.90 12.98 7.33
N PHE A 124 3.34 14.06 7.81
CA PHE A 124 2.01 14.13 8.39
C PHE A 124 1.18 15.09 7.56
N PRO A 125 -0.15 14.95 7.54
CA PRO A 125 -1.03 15.92 6.93
C PRO A 125 -0.80 17.30 7.55
N ASP A 126 -0.78 18.36 6.72
CA ASP A 126 -0.67 19.73 7.22
C ASP A 126 -1.92 20.12 8.04
N ASP A 127 -1.79 21.04 9.00
CA ASP A 127 -2.90 21.52 9.84
C ASP A 127 -4.10 22.09 9.04
N SER A 128 -3.90 22.41 7.76
CA SER A 128 -4.94 22.95 6.87
C SER A 128 -5.71 21.90 6.07
N VAL A 129 -5.36 20.62 6.18
CA VAL A 129 -6.06 19.57 5.43
C VAL A 129 -7.44 19.29 5.99
N THR A 130 -8.37 18.92 5.11
CA THR A 130 -9.66 18.37 5.51
C THR A 130 -9.58 16.84 5.47
N TYR A 131 -9.74 16.20 6.62
CA TYR A 131 -9.84 14.74 6.72
C TYR A 131 -11.13 14.26 6.07
N ASN A 132 -11.01 13.49 4.99
CA ASN A 132 -12.16 12.86 4.34
C ASN A 132 -12.55 11.60 5.11
N HIS A 133 -13.45 11.78 6.09
CA HIS A 133 -13.91 10.71 6.95
C HIS A 133 -14.48 9.52 6.17
N GLU A 134 -15.27 9.78 5.12
CA GLU A 134 -15.87 8.72 4.30
C GLU A 134 -14.79 7.87 3.62
N ALA A 135 -13.80 8.51 2.98
CA ALA A 135 -12.70 7.79 2.34
C ALA A 135 -11.86 7.01 3.37
N LEU A 136 -11.50 7.64 4.49
CA LEU A 136 -10.72 7.00 5.56
C LEU A 136 -11.45 5.79 6.14
N SER A 137 -12.75 5.91 6.39
CA SER A 137 -13.59 4.84 6.91
C SER A 137 -13.72 3.69 5.92
N ALA A 138 -13.95 4.00 4.63
CA ALA A 138 -14.01 3.01 3.56
C ALA A 138 -12.69 2.20 3.45
N GLY A 139 -11.54 2.87 3.57
CA GLY A 139 -10.25 2.20 3.58
C GLY A 139 -10.05 1.26 4.78
N LEU A 140 -10.50 1.63 5.98
CA LEU A 140 -10.45 0.75 7.15
C LEU A 140 -11.38 -0.45 7.03
N THR A 141 -12.59 -0.24 6.50
CA THR A 141 -13.54 -1.32 6.20
C THR A 141 -12.93 -2.31 5.22
N ARG A 142 -12.24 -1.82 4.19
CA ARG A 142 -11.58 -2.67 3.21
C ARG A 142 -10.45 -3.50 3.83
N LEU A 143 -9.62 -2.90 4.68
CA LEU A 143 -8.59 -3.63 5.43
C LEU A 143 -9.21 -4.71 6.34
N LEU A 144 -10.38 -4.44 6.91
CA LEU A 144 -11.08 -5.37 7.80
C LEU A 144 -11.65 -6.58 7.05
N GLU A 145 -12.21 -6.37 5.86
CA GLU A 145 -13.06 -7.34 5.16
C GLU A 145 -12.37 -8.09 4.02
N ALA A 146 -11.39 -7.47 3.35
CA ALA A 146 -10.82 -8.03 2.13
C ALA A 146 -9.95 -9.27 2.40
N ASP A 147 -10.23 -10.32 1.64
CA ASP A 147 -9.37 -11.49 1.45
C ASP A 147 -9.35 -11.84 -0.04
N ARG A 148 -8.15 -11.80 -0.62
CA ARG A 148 -7.87 -12.10 -2.04
C ARG A 148 -6.86 -13.22 -2.19
N ARG A 149 -6.67 -14.05 -1.17
CA ARG A 149 -5.84 -15.24 -1.29
C ARG A 149 -6.57 -16.34 -2.07
N PRO A 150 -5.87 -17.19 -2.84
CA PRO A 150 -4.44 -17.14 -3.14
C PRO A 150 -4.17 -16.36 -4.45
N VAL A 151 -3.76 -15.09 -4.36
CA VAL A 151 -3.24 -14.33 -5.50
C VAL A 151 -1.78 -14.00 -5.24
N GLN A 152 -0.95 -14.19 -6.27
CA GLN A 152 0.50 -14.01 -6.18
C GLN A 152 0.96 -12.82 -7.03
N PRO A 153 1.76 -11.89 -6.47
CA PRO A 153 2.44 -10.89 -7.26
C PRO A 153 3.63 -11.51 -7.99
N VAL A 154 4.14 -10.80 -8.99
CA VAL A 154 5.44 -11.11 -9.62
C VAL A 154 6.56 -11.01 -8.59
N LEU A 155 6.43 -10.06 -7.64
CA LEU A 155 7.36 -9.84 -6.55
C LEU A 155 6.67 -9.14 -5.38
N ALA A 156 6.98 -9.54 -4.16
CA ALA A 156 6.57 -8.85 -2.94
C ALA A 156 7.80 -8.42 -2.13
N LEU A 157 7.98 -7.13 -1.91
CA LEU A 157 9.00 -6.60 -1.01
C LEU A 157 8.40 -6.41 0.39
N ALA A 158 9.05 -6.96 1.42
CA ALA A 158 8.63 -6.82 2.82
C ALA A 158 9.80 -6.37 3.69
N GLY A 159 9.59 -5.37 4.53
CA GLY A 159 10.57 -4.95 5.53
C GLY A 159 10.63 -5.92 6.71
N ASP A 160 11.83 -6.26 7.19
CA ASP A 160 11.98 -7.14 8.36
C ASP A 160 11.72 -6.47 9.72
N ARG A 161 11.65 -5.14 9.73
CA ARG A 161 11.30 -4.30 10.89
C ARG A 161 9.96 -3.59 10.71
N ASP A 162 9.13 -4.06 9.79
CA ASP A 162 7.80 -3.51 9.58
C ASP A 162 6.94 -3.69 10.85
N PRO A 163 6.55 -2.59 11.54
CA PRO A 163 5.75 -2.68 12.77
C PRO A 163 4.29 -3.05 12.51
N LEU A 164 3.84 -2.99 11.25
CA LEU A 164 2.46 -3.25 10.86
C LEU A 164 2.29 -4.62 10.20
N VAL A 165 3.15 -4.99 9.25
CA VAL A 165 3.04 -6.22 8.46
C VAL A 165 4.28 -7.07 8.67
N SER A 166 4.18 -8.07 9.55
CA SER A 166 5.32 -8.93 9.85
C SER A 166 5.81 -9.75 8.65
N VAL A 167 7.05 -10.25 8.73
CA VAL A 167 7.58 -11.21 7.73
C VAL A 167 6.71 -12.45 7.61
N ALA A 168 6.15 -12.94 8.73
CA ALA A 168 5.25 -14.09 8.73
C ALA A 168 3.95 -13.78 7.98
N HIS A 169 3.37 -12.60 8.19
CA HIS A 169 2.20 -12.12 7.46
C HIS A 169 2.49 -12.05 5.96
N SER A 170 3.58 -11.40 5.57
CA SER A 170 3.97 -11.26 4.17
C SER A 170 4.13 -12.62 3.48
N ARG A 171 4.82 -13.57 4.14
CA ARG A 171 4.99 -14.95 3.62
C ARG A 171 3.68 -15.72 3.56
N ALA A 172 2.79 -15.54 4.53
CA ALA A 172 1.47 -16.18 4.52
C ALA A 172 0.57 -15.62 3.39
N CYS A 173 0.81 -14.39 2.93
CA CYS A 173 0.16 -13.83 1.75
C CYS A 173 0.80 -14.27 0.43
N PHE A 174 2.13 -14.29 0.34
CA PHE A 174 2.84 -14.31 -0.95
C PHE A 174 3.86 -15.44 -1.13
N GLY A 175 4.09 -16.27 -0.12
CA GLY A 175 5.03 -17.41 -0.20
C GLY A 175 6.39 -17.02 -0.79
N ASP A 176 6.79 -17.74 -1.83
CA ASP A 176 8.09 -17.62 -2.50
C ASP A 176 8.27 -16.30 -3.27
N SER A 177 7.20 -15.55 -3.57
CA SER A 177 7.31 -14.21 -4.16
C SER A 177 7.85 -13.17 -3.17
N THR A 178 7.98 -13.52 -1.89
CA THR A 178 8.42 -12.60 -0.83
C THR A 178 9.93 -12.44 -0.77
N VAL A 179 10.42 -11.23 -0.99
CA VAL A 179 11.80 -10.80 -0.75
C VAL A 179 11.85 -9.90 0.48
N ILE A 180 12.70 -10.27 1.44
CA ILE A 180 12.85 -9.54 2.69
C ILE A 180 13.93 -8.47 2.56
N ILE A 181 13.56 -7.22 2.86
CA ILE A 181 14.47 -6.08 2.90
C ILE A 181 14.96 -5.91 4.33
N GLN A 182 16.26 -6.08 4.51
CA GLN A 182 16.93 -5.90 5.81
C GLN A 182 16.87 -4.45 6.25
N GLU A 183 16.68 -4.22 7.55
CA GLU A 183 16.52 -2.90 8.16
C GLU A 183 15.29 -2.13 7.62
N GLY A 184 14.38 -2.81 6.94
CA GLY A 184 13.22 -2.22 6.29
C GLY A 184 12.01 -2.12 7.22
N GLY A 185 11.48 -0.91 7.41
CA GLY A 185 10.20 -0.69 8.09
C GLY A 185 8.98 -0.81 7.15
N HIS A 186 7.82 -0.29 7.58
CA HIS A 186 6.61 -0.27 6.75
C HIS A 186 6.71 0.71 5.58
N ARG A 187 7.60 1.70 5.64
CA ARG A 187 7.74 2.77 4.64
C ARG A 187 8.92 2.53 3.69
N LEU A 188 9.00 1.36 3.06
CA LEU A 188 10.09 1.06 2.09
C LEU A 188 10.16 2.07 0.94
N LEU A 189 9.04 2.68 0.58
CA LEU A 189 8.99 3.76 -0.42
C LEU A 189 9.89 4.97 -0.06
N HIS A 190 10.22 5.15 1.23
CA HIS A 190 11.02 6.28 1.73
C HIS A 190 12.37 5.82 2.30
N SER A 191 12.40 4.71 3.04
CA SER A 191 13.67 4.20 3.60
C SER A 191 14.55 3.54 2.54
N HIS A 192 13.95 2.92 1.52
CA HIS A 192 14.65 2.17 0.48
C HIS A 192 14.10 2.44 -0.94
N PRO A 193 13.90 3.71 -1.35
CA PRO A 193 13.24 4.04 -2.63
C PRO A 193 13.97 3.44 -3.84
N HIS A 194 15.31 3.43 -3.80
CA HIS A 194 16.16 2.84 -4.83
C HIS A 194 15.96 1.31 -4.97
N ILE A 195 15.68 0.59 -3.89
CA ILE A 195 15.39 -0.85 -3.95
C ILE A 195 14.05 -1.08 -4.65
N VAL A 196 13.03 -0.29 -4.28
CA VAL A 196 11.70 -0.38 -4.89
C VAL A 196 11.76 -0.02 -6.39
N ALA A 197 12.44 1.06 -6.75
CA ALA A 197 12.64 1.47 -8.14
C ALA A 197 13.39 0.40 -8.96
N ASN A 198 14.47 -0.17 -8.41
CA ASN A 198 15.22 -1.24 -9.08
C ASN A 198 14.38 -2.50 -9.30
N ALA A 199 13.50 -2.85 -8.35
CA ALA A 199 12.57 -3.96 -8.52
C ALA A 199 11.58 -3.72 -9.67
N ILE A 200 10.99 -2.52 -9.74
CA ILE A 200 10.12 -2.09 -10.85
C ILE A 200 10.86 -2.22 -12.20
N ILE A 201 12.07 -1.66 -12.29
CA ILE A 201 12.88 -1.67 -13.50
C ILE A 201 13.19 -3.11 -13.94
N ARG A 202 13.51 -4.00 -13.00
CA ARG A 202 13.80 -5.41 -13.30
C ARG A 202 12.59 -6.15 -13.87
N ILE A 203 11.40 -5.92 -13.31
CA ILE A 203 10.16 -6.56 -13.79
C ILE A 203 9.81 -6.07 -15.20
N ILE A 204 10.00 -4.78 -15.49
CA ILE A 204 9.67 -4.22 -16.82
C ILE A 204 10.66 -4.67 -17.89
N ARG A 205 11.92 -4.92 -17.52
CA ARG A 205 13.00 -5.25 -18.46
C ARG A 205 13.27 -6.76 -18.58
N SER A 206 12.51 -7.61 -17.89
CA SER A 206 12.59 -9.07 -18.01
C SER A 206 11.74 -9.58 -19.17
#